data_AF-A0AAN8U1S3-F1
#
_entry.id   AF-A0AAN8U1S3-F1
#
_cell.length_a   1.000
_cell.length_b   1.000
_cell.length_c   1.000
_cell.angle_alpha   90.00
_cell.angle_beta   90.00
_cell.angle_gamma   90.00
#
_symmetry.space_group_name_H-M   'P 1'
#
loop_
_entity.id
_entity.type
_entity.pdbx_description
1 polymer ?
#
loop_
_entity_poly.entity_id
_entity_poly.type
_entity_poly.pdbx_seq_one_letter_code
_entity_poly.pdbx_strand_id
1 'polypeptide(L)'
;MVLCLITASSTFYLQPRRSRYLQKCMRIQNCGRYLLKHVDITRQKIIPSARVDTVGLEVFVVSDLHTEYEENMAWLKGLPKKGKKKEVLLVAGDVAETYEKFVLTMSLLKASFEHVFFVPGNHDLWLRREKENYIDSLQKLDKLLDACQRLGVETNPSVIDGLAIIPLFSWYHESFDREKDIPGIRIPSLELVIHFLSPCM
;
A
#
# COMPACT_ATOMS: atom_id res chain seq x y z
N MET A 1 -6.26 -0.07 -8.71
CA MET A 1 -5.27 -1.10 -9.13
C MET A 1 -6.00 -2.42 -9.38
N VAL A 2 -5.84 -3.03 -10.55
CA VAL A 2 -6.31 -4.40 -10.82
C VAL A 2 -5.12 -5.33 -10.63
N LEU A 3 -5.12 -6.13 -9.57
CA LEU A 3 -4.11 -7.16 -9.38
C LEU A 3 -4.51 -8.38 -10.23
N CYS A 4 -3.81 -8.60 -11.34
CA CYS A 4 -3.97 -9.82 -12.14
C CYS A 4 -2.83 -10.78 -11.81
N LEU A 5 -3.11 -11.77 -10.96
CA LEU A 5 -2.21 -12.91 -10.74
C LEU A 5 -2.57 -13.97 -11.78
N ILE A 6 -1.71 -14.13 -12.80
CA ILE A 6 -1.88 -15.18 -13.81
C ILE A 6 -1.11 -16.40 -13.30
N THR A 7 -1.83 -17.36 -12.72
CA THR A 7 -1.27 -18.67 -12.41
C THR A 7 -1.41 -19.60 -13.61
N ALA A 8 -0.35 -20.31 -13.96
CA ALA A 8 -0.42 -21.40 -14.92
C ALA A 8 -1.17 -22.59 -14.28
N SER A 9 -2.48 -22.65 -14.50
CA SER A 9 -3.37 -23.81 -14.40
C SER A 9 -3.33 -24.66 -13.12
N SER A 10 -4.37 -24.52 -12.28
CA SER A 10 -5.09 -25.69 -11.72
C SER A 10 -6.52 -25.28 -11.34
N THR A 11 -7.52 -26.03 -11.83
CA THR A 11 -8.95 -25.87 -11.55
C THR A 11 -9.26 -25.96 -10.05
N PHE A 12 -9.82 -24.91 -9.44
CA PHE A 12 -10.34 -24.95 -8.08
C PHE A 12 -11.88 -24.94 -8.07
N TYR A 13 -12.48 -25.99 -7.52
CA TYR A 13 -13.91 -26.03 -7.18
C TYR A 13 -14.16 -25.17 -5.93
N LEU A 14 -15.01 -24.16 -6.06
CA LEU A 14 -15.50 -23.35 -4.94
C LEU A 14 -16.57 -24.13 -4.17
N GLN A 15 -16.35 -24.38 -2.87
CA GLN A 15 -17.44 -24.69 -1.95
C GLN A 15 -17.79 -23.46 -1.09
N PRO A 16 -19.08 -23.13 -0.93
CA PRO A 16 -19.50 -21.95 -0.18
C PRO A 16 -19.48 -22.25 1.33
N ARG A 17 -18.68 -21.51 2.11
CA ARG A 17 -18.84 -21.44 3.57
C ARG A 17 -19.40 -20.08 3.98
N ARG A 18 -20.51 -20.14 4.72
CA ARG A 18 -21.26 -19.00 5.26
C ARG A 18 -20.38 -18.14 6.18
N SER A 19 -20.26 -16.86 5.85
CA SER A 19 -19.67 -15.83 6.70
C SER A 19 -20.64 -15.46 7.83
N ARG A 20 -20.18 -15.51 9.09
CA ARG A 20 -20.94 -15.03 10.25
C ARG A 20 -20.62 -13.56 10.47
N TYR A 21 -21.66 -12.74 10.37
CA TYR A 21 -21.65 -11.29 10.57
C TYR A 21 -21.12 -10.87 11.95
N LEU A 22 -20.44 -9.73 11.95
CA LEU A 22 -19.81 -8.97 13.04
C LEU A 22 -20.67 -8.81 14.31
N GLN A 23 -20.03 -8.87 15.49
CA GLN A 23 -20.52 -8.22 16.72
C GLN A 23 -19.81 -6.87 16.92
N LYS A 24 -20.57 -5.78 16.87
CA LYS A 24 -20.14 -4.43 17.25
C LYS A 24 -20.36 -4.24 18.75
N CYS A 25 -19.33 -3.89 19.52
CA CYS A 25 -19.51 -3.39 20.88
C CYS A 25 -19.44 -1.85 20.84
N MET A 26 -20.58 -1.19 21.05
CA MET A 26 -20.65 0.26 21.25
C MET A 26 -20.53 0.56 22.75
N ARG A 27 -19.55 1.38 23.16
CA ARG A 27 -19.54 2.00 24.49
C ARG A 27 -19.92 3.47 24.34
N ILE A 28 -20.99 3.87 25.02
CA ILE A 28 -21.45 5.25 25.12
C ILE A 28 -20.97 5.78 26.48
N GLN A 29 -20.11 6.80 26.49
CA GLN A 29 -19.80 7.55 27.70
C GLN A 29 -20.41 8.95 27.59
N ASN A 30 -21.15 9.33 28.63
CA ASN A 30 -21.82 10.63 28.73
C ASN A 30 -20.90 11.60 29.49
N CYS A 31 -20.31 12.55 28.78
CA CYS A 31 -19.75 13.77 29.36
C CYS A 31 -20.46 14.96 28.71
N GLY A 32 -20.93 15.91 29.52
CA GLY A 32 -21.90 16.93 29.15
C GLY A 32 -21.66 17.65 27.82
N ARG A 33 -22.77 17.87 27.11
CA ARG A 33 -23.03 18.78 25.97
C ARG A 33 -22.35 18.54 24.61
N TYR A 34 -21.45 17.58 24.44
CA TYR A 34 -20.98 17.18 23.10
C TYR A 34 -20.91 15.65 22.96
N LEU A 35 -21.66 15.11 21.99
CA LEU A 35 -21.72 13.67 21.71
C LEU A 35 -20.52 13.27 20.85
N LEU A 36 -19.34 13.12 21.46
CA LEU A 36 -18.15 12.57 20.80
C LEU A 36 -18.30 11.04 20.67
N LYS A 37 -18.59 10.57 19.45
CA LYS A 37 -18.55 9.14 19.10
C LYS A 37 -17.08 8.71 18.96
N HIS A 38 -16.46 8.30 20.07
CA HIS A 38 -15.22 7.53 19.98
C HIS A 38 -15.55 6.13 19.47
N VAL A 39 -15.21 5.87 18.21
CA VAL A 39 -15.16 4.52 17.68
C VAL A 39 -13.74 4.01 17.95
N ASP A 40 -13.57 3.25 19.03
CA ASP A 40 -12.35 2.46 19.23
C ASP A 40 -12.34 1.34 18.17
N ILE A 41 -11.73 1.62 17.02
CA ILE A 41 -11.43 0.60 16.02
C ILE A 41 -10.22 -0.17 16.54
N THR A 42 -10.46 -1.17 17.39
CA THR A 42 -9.43 -2.11 17.76
C THR A 42 -9.12 -2.96 16.52
N ARG A 43 -7.96 -2.74 15.89
CA ARG A 43 -7.49 -3.53 14.74
C ARG A 43 -7.44 -5.00 15.19
N GLN A 44 -8.28 -5.85 14.61
CA GLN A 44 -8.28 -7.26 14.96
C GLN A 44 -6.88 -7.82 14.71
N LYS A 45 -6.34 -8.51 15.72
CA LYS A 45 -5.09 -9.24 15.58
C LYS A 45 -5.33 -10.30 14.51
N ILE A 46 -4.70 -10.15 13.35
CA ILE A 46 -4.76 -11.15 12.28
C ILE A 46 -4.19 -12.42 12.90
N ILE A 47 -5.07 -13.37 13.19
CA ILE A 47 -4.67 -14.70 13.66
C ILE A 47 -4.00 -15.34 12.45
N PRO A 48 -2.72 -15.74 12.53
CA PRO A 48 -2.10 -16.48 11.45
C PRO A 48 -2.99 -17.68 11.14
N SER A 49 -3.49 -17.79 9.92
CA SER A 49 -4.07 -19.04 9.44
C SER A 49 -3.08 -20.14 9.80
N ALA A 50 -3.55 -21.22 10.43
CA ALA A 50 -2.70 -22.33 10.86
C ALA A 50 -1.71 -22.64 9.74
N ARG A 51 -0.41 -22.45 10.03
CA ARG A 51 0.65 -22.58 9.04
C ARG A 51 0.69 -24.04 8.62
N VAL A 52 -0.04 -24.38 7.56
CA VAL A 52 0.22 -25.59 6.80
C VAL A 52 1.60 -25.35 6.20
N ASP A 53 2.54 -26.27 6.41
CA ASP A 53 3.83 -26.25 5.74
C ASP A 53 3.60 -26.50 4.25
N THR A 54 3.16 -25.45 3.55
CA THR A 54 3.00 -25.42 2.12
C THR A 54 4.39 -25.33 1.52
N VAL A 55 4.80 -26.39 0.83
CA VAL A 55 5.96 -26.38 -0.05
C VAL A 55 5.55 -25.58 -1.28
N GLY A 56 5.75 -24.27 -1.26
CA GLY A 56 5.36 -23.40 -2.37
C GLY A 56 5.66 -21.92 -2.12
N LEU A 57 5.54 -21.13 -3.18
CA LEU A 57 5.66 -19.68 -3.16
C LEU A 57 4.47 -19.07 -2.39
N GLU A 58 4.75 -18.30 -1.35
CA GLU A 58 3.72 -17.55 -0.61
C GLU A 58 3.71 -16.09 -1.07
N VAL A 59 2.55 -15.60 -1.53
CA VAL A 59 2.39 -14.23 -2.03
C VAL A 59 1.52 -13.43 -1.08
N PHE A 60 2.07 -12.32 -0.58
CA PHE A 60 1.43 -11.36 0.28
C PHE A 60 1.20 -10.05 -0.47
N VAL A 61 0.19 -9.29 -0.05
CA VAL A 61 -0.14 -7.99 -0.64
C VAL A 61 -0.44 -7.01 0.47
N VAL A 62 0.07 -5.79 0.34
CA VAL A 62 -0.21 -4.66 1.23
C VAL A 62 -0.25 -3.36 0.43
N SER A 63 -1.05 -2.40 0.86
CA SER A 63 -1.10 -1.02 0.36
C SER A 63 -1.33 -0.06 1.53
N ASP A 64 -1.25 1.25 1.26
CA ASP A 64 -1.68 2.30 2.20
C ASP A 64 -0.96 2.18 3.56
N LEU A 65 0.35 1.93 3.52
CA LEU A 65 1.17 1.78 4.73
C LEU A 65 1.29 3.09 5.49
N HIS A 66 1.34 4.24 4.79
CA HIS A 66 1.47 5.59 5.35
C HIS A 66 2.36 5.65 6.59
N THR A 67 3.65 5.39 6.44
CA THR A 67 4.56 5.15 7.57
C THR A 67 5.04 6.43 8.27
N GLU A 68 4.45 7.57 7.90
CA GLU A 68 4.40 8.79 8.70
C GLU A 68 3.69 8.53 10.03
N TYR A 69 2.68 7.66 10.07
CA TYR A 69 2.02 7.26 11.30
C TYR A 69 2.93 6.31 12.08
N GLU A 70 3.26 6.69 13.32
CA GLU A 70 4.22 5.97 14.15
C GLU A 70 3.78 4.54 14.42
N GLU A 71 2.47 4.30 14.55
CA GLU A 71 1.89 2.98 14.78
C GLU A 71 2.09 2.05 13.58
N ASN A 72 1.98 2.57 12.35
CA ASN A 72 2.22 1.80 11.13
C ASN A 72 3.72 1.47 10.99
N MET A 73 4.59 2.43 11.30
CA MET A 73 6.03 2.20 11.34
C MET A 73 6.42 1.18 12.43
N ALA A 74 5.80 1.25 13.60
CA ALA A 74 6.02 0.28 14.69
C ALA A 74 5.57 -1.13 14.29
N TRP A 75 4.42 -1.25 13.61
CA TRP A 75 3.95 -2.52 13.05
C TRP A 75 4.96 -3.11 12.05
N LEU A 76 5.48 -2.30 11.12
CA LEU A 76 6.51 -2.75 10.17
C LEU A 76 7.79 -3.23 10.86
N LYS A 77 8.28 -2.48 11.86
CA LYS A 77 9.47 -2.86 12.64
C LYS A 77 9.27 -4.17 13.41
N GLY A 78 8.04 -4.53 13.72
CA GLY A 78 7.67 -5.79 14.37
C GLY A 78 7.53 -6.97 13.43
N LEU A 79 7.66 -6.79 12.11
CA LEU A 79 7.61 -7.89 11.17
C LEU A 79 8.79 -8.86 11.38
N PRO A 80 8.56 -10.17 11.26
CA PRO A 80 9.65 -11.13 11.33
C PRO A 80 10.64 -10.88 10.19
N LYS A 81 11.93 -11.10 10.44
CA LYS A 81 12.94 -11.15 9.38
C LYS A 81 12.74 -12.41 8.54
N LYS A 82 13.23 -12.38 7.29
CA LYS A 82 13.11 -13.49 6.33
C LYS A 82 13.35 -14.85 7.00
N GLY A 83 12.37 -15.74 6.85
CA GLY A 83 12.50 -17.15 7.20
C GLY A 83 13.19 -17.94 6.09
N LYS A 84 13.02 -19.27 6.12
CA LYS A 84 13.52 -20.18 5.07
C LYS A 84 12.55 -20.33 3.88
N LYS A 85 11.38 -19.69 3.93
CA LYS A 85 10.33 -19.81 2.91
C LYS A 85 10.54 -18.78 1.80
N LYS A 86 10.13 -19.14 0.59
CA LYS A 86 10.06 -18.23 -0.55
C LYS A 86 8.82 -17.35 -0.43
N GLU A 87 9.00 -16.13 0.05
CA GLU A 87 7.91 -15.18 0.29
C GLU A 87 8.04 -13.97 -0.65
N VAL A 88 6.95 -13.65 -1.34
CA VAL A 88 6.80 -12.48 -2.20
C VAL A 88 5.86 -11.48 -1.52
N LEU A 89 6.25 -10.21 -1.44
CA LEU A 89 5.37 -9.13 -1.02
C LEU A 89 5.10 -8.17 -2.18
N LEU A 90 3.83 -7.91 -2.45
CA LEU A 90 3.40 -6.86 -3.37
C LEU A 90 2.99 -5.62 -2.56
N VAL A 91 3.68 -4.50 -2.79
CA VAL A 91 3.43 -3.20 -2.16
C VAL A 91 2.72 -2.30 -3.17
N ALA A 92 1.42 -2.12 -2.96
CA ALA A 92 0.49 -1.55 -3.92
C ALA A 92 0.20 -0.06 -3.66
N GLY A 93 1.28 0.72 -3.49
CA GLY A 93 1.22 2.17 -3.35
C GLY A 93 0.91 2.68 -1.95
N ASP A 94 1.05 4.01 -1.82
CA ASP A 94 0.77 4.81 -0.63
C ASP A 94 1.57 4.33 0.58
N VAL A 95 2.89 4.24 0.39
CA VAL A 95 3.85 3.76 1.38
C VAL A 95 4.21 4.87 2.36
N ALA A 96 4.67 6.00 1.83
CA ALA A 96 5.13 7.14 2.60
C ALA A 96 5.13 8.40 1.75
N GLU A 97 4.77 9.54 2.35
CA GLU A 97 4.87 10.86 1.74
C GLU A 97 6.30 11.37 1.68
N THR A 98 7.22 11.03 2.61
CA THR A 98 8.62 11.52 2.52
C THR A 98 9.58 10.46 2.00
N TYR A 99 10.60 10.88 1.25
CA TYR A 99 11.61 10.01 0.68
C TYR A 99 12.36 9.20 1.75
N GLU A 100 12.72 9.85 2.86
CA GLU A 100 13.45 9.19 3.94
C GLU A 100 12.62 8.08 4.61
N LYS A 101 11.31 8.34 4.82
CA LYS A 101 10.38 7.34 5.36
C LYS A 101 10.16 6.20 4.37
N PHE A 102 10.02 6.51 3.08
CA PHE A 102 9.90 5.53 2.03
C PHE A 102 11.10 4.57 2.00
N VAL A 103 12.33 5.11 2.00
CA VAL A 103 13.56 4.31 1.99
C VAL A 103 13.64 3.41 3.22
N LEU A 104 13.34 3.95 4.40
CA LEU A 104 13.32 3.17 5.64
C LEU A 104 12.28 2.04 5.54
N THR A 105 11.07 2.33 5.11
CA THR A 105 10.00 1.32 4.96
C THR A 105 10.40 0.23 3.98
N MET A 106 10.91 0.58 2.80
CA MET A 106 11.33 -0.39 1.80
C MET A 106 12.49 -1.27 2.31
N SER A 107 13.43 -0.69 3.06
CA SER A 107 14.53 -1.46 3.67
C SER A 107 14.02 -2.50 4.68
N LEU A 108 13.03 -2.14 5.50
CA LEU A 108 12.41 -3.04 6.48
C LEU A 108 11.67 -4.18 5.77
N LEU A 109 10.88 -3.86 4.75
CA LEU A 109 10.18 -4.87 3.94
C LEU A 109 11.16 -5.81 3.23
N LYS A 110 12.24 -5.27 2.65
CA LYS A 110 13.30 -6.08 2.04
C LYS A 110 14.08 -6.92 3.05
N ALA A 111 14.08 -6.59 4.35
CA ALA A 111 14.64 -7.43 5.40
C ALA A 111 13.69 -8.55 5.85
N SER A 112 12.39 -8.42 5.58
CA SER A 112 11.34 -9.37 5.96
C SER A 112 10.93 -10.34 4.84
N PHE A 113 10.99 -9.93 3.57
CA PHE A 113 10.52 -10.75 2.44
C PHE A 113 11.60 -10.98 1.39
N GLU A 114 11.65 -12.18 0.79
CA GLU A 114 12.62 -12.53 -0.24
C GLU A 114 12.49 -11.59 -1.45
N HIS A 115 11.30 -11.56 -2.04
CA HIS A 115 10.92 -10.67 -3.12
C HIS A 115 9.98 -9.58 -2.62
N VAL A 116 10.21 -8.34 -3.04
CA VAL A 116 9.31 -7.23 -2.76
C VAL A 116 9.10 -6.48 -4.06
N PHE A 117 7.86 -6.35 -4.48
CA PHE A 117 7.46 -5.57 -5.64
C PHE A 117 6.79 -4.28 -5.19
N PHE A 118 7.00 -3.21 -5.93
CA PHE A 118 6.41 -1.91 -5.63
C PHE A 118 5.77 -1.28 -6.87
N VAL A 119 4.60 -0.70 -6.65
CA VAL A 119 3.94 0.24 -7.54
C VAL A 119 3.68 1.53 -6.75
N PRO A 120 4.00 2.72 -7.29
CA PRO A 120 3.74 3.98 -6.60
C PRO A 120 2.24 4.28 -6.52
N GLY A 121 1.82 4.78 -5.36
CA GLY A 121 0.53 5.43 -5.16
C GLY A 121 0.65 6.96 -5.28
N ASN A 122 -0.46 7.66 -5.06
CA ASN A 122 -0.48 9.11 -5.15
C ASN A 122 0.29 9.77 -4.00
N HIS A 123 0.18 9.25 -2.78
CA HIS A 123 0.86 9.83 -1.61
C HIS A 123 2.37 9.75 -1.74
N ASP A 124 2.88 8.69 -2.39
CA ASP A 124 4.32 8.53 -2.63
C ASP A 124 4.87 9.71 -3.47
N LEU A 125 4.04 10.34 -4.29
CA LEU A 125 4.44 11.42 -5.21
C LEU A 125 4.05 12.82 -4.77
N TRP A 126 3.45 12.95 -3.58
CA TRP A 126 3.12 14.27 -3.03
C TRP A 126 4.39 15.04 -2.67
N LEU A 127 4.40 16.33 -3.01
CA LEU A 127 5.52 17.21 -2.69
C LEU A 127 5.26 18.09 -1.48
N ARG A 128 4.11 18.00 -0.80
CA ARG A 128 3.71 19.01 0.22
C ARG A 128 4.72 19.16 1.34
N ARG A 129 5.40 18.08 1.72
CA ARG A 129 6.47 18.06 2.75
C ARG A 129 7.89 18.16 2.17
N GLU A 130 8.05 18.18 0.85
CA GLU A 130 9.33 18.05 0.15
C GLU A 130 9.45 18.99 -1.07
N LYS A 131 8.70 20.10 -1.07
CA LYS A 131 8.66 21.06 -2.20
C LYS A 131 10.02 21.68 -2.52
N GLU A 132 10.90 21.78 -1.52
CA GLU A 132 12.25 22.32 -1.68
C GLU A 132 13.24 21.27 -2.22
N ASN A 133 12.90 19.98 -2.10
CA ASN A 133 13.80 18.87 -2.48
C ASN A 133 13.58 18.42 -3.92
N TYR A 134 12.38 18.65 -4.47
CA TYR A 134 11.99 18.18 -5.79
C TYR A 134 11.29 19.28 -6.58
N ILE A 135 11.61 19.36 -7.87
CA ILE A 135 11.00 20.27 -8.84
C ILE A 135 9.55 19.87 -9.11
N ASP A 136 9.31 18.57 -9.31
CA ASP A 136 8.01 18.01 -9.65
C ASP A 136 7.86 16.55 -9.17
N SER A 137 6.67 15.98 -9.38
CA SER A 137 6.36 14.63 -8.92
C SER A 137 7.07 13.54 -9.75
N LEU A 138 7.48 13.84 -10.99
CA LEU A 138 8.24 12.91 -11.82
C LEU A 138 9.68 12.76 -11.30
N GLN A 139 10.33 13.88 -10.94
CA GLN A 139 11.66 13.83 -10.34
C GLN A 139 11.64 13.04 -9.02
N LYS A 140 10.59 13.19 -8.23
CA LYS A 140 10.42 12.38 -7.02
C LYS A 140 10.21 10.91 -7.35
N LEU A 141 9.37 10.58 -8.33
CA LEU A 141 9.16 9.21 -8.80
C LEU A 141 10.51 8.56 -9.18
N ASP A 142 11.34 9.23 -9.98
CA ASP A 142 12.65 8.73 -10.39
C ASP A 142 13.54 8.41 -9.17
N LYS A 143 13.52 9.25 -8.14
CA LYS A 143 14.27 9.03 -6.90
C LYS A 143 13.76 7.84 -6.11
N LEU A 144 12.44 7.63 -6.06
CA LEU A 144 11.86 6.45 -5.42
C LEU A 144 12.24 5.17 -6.17
N LEU A 145 12.18 5.17 -7.50
CA LEU A 145 12.56 4.03 -8.33
C LEU A 145 14.05 3.68 -8.20
N ASP A 146 14.92 4.70 -8.16
CA ASP A 146 16.36 4.56 -7.91
C ASP A 146 16.63 3.99 -6.49
N ALA A 147 15.89 4.43 -5.48
CA ALA A 147 15.95 3.83 -4.15
C ALA A 147 15.49 2.36 -4.14
N CYS A 148 14.39 2.03 -4.83
CA CYS A 148 13.93 0.67 -5.00
C CYS A 148 15.01 -0.21 -5.63
N GLN A 149 15.63 0.24 -6.71
CA GLN A 149 16.72 -0.47 -7.39
C GLN A 149 17.88 -0.75 -6.44
N ARG A 150 18.35 0.26 -5.69
CA ARG A 150 19.44 0.10 -4.70
C ARG A 150 19.11 -0.88 -3.58
N LEU A 151 17.84 -0.94 -3.15
CA LEU A 151 17.37 -1.84 -2.09
C LEU A 151 17.02 -3.25 -2.61
N GLY A 152 17.02 -3.47 -3.93
CA GLY A 152 16.56 -4.71 -4.55
C GLY A 152 15.03 -4.90 -4.45
N VAL A 153 14.26 -3.81 -4.39
CA VAL A 153 12.80 -3.82 -4.58
C VAL A 153 12.53 -3.81 -6.08
N GLU A 154 11.68 -4.72 -6.53
CA GLU A 154 11.33 -4.93 -7.93
C GLU A 154 10.21 -3.98 -8.37
N THR A 155 10.43 -3.25 -9.46
CA THR A 155 9.45 -2.35 -10.07
C THR A 155 9.16 -2.69 -11.52
N ASN A 156 9.82 -3.72 -12.05
CA ASN A 156 9.68 -4.22 -13.41
C ASN A 156 8.95 -5.58 -13.41
N PRO A 157 8.40 -6.01 -14.56
CA PRO A 157 7.85 -7.35 -14.70
C PRO A 157 8.89 -8.43 -14.44
N SER A 158 8.52 -9.48 -13.71
CA SER A 158 9.39 -10.64 -13.48
C SER A 158 8.57 -11.93 -13.27
N VAL A 159 9.27 -13.07 -13.31
CA VAL A 159 8.67 -14.40 -13.12
C VAL A 159 9.38 -15.09 -11.97
N ILE A 160 8.63 -15.51 -10.96
CA ILE A 160 9.13 -16.21 -9.77
C ILE A 160 8.42 -17.56 -9.66
N ASP A 161 9.18 -18.65 -9.72
CA ASP A 161 8.66 -20.02 -9.63
C ASP A 161 7.41 -20.27 -10.53
N GLY A 162 7.43 -19.70 -11.75
CA GLY A 162 6.34 -19.83 -12.73
C GLY A 162 5.18 -18.85 -12.57
N LEU A 163 5.18 -17.99 -11.54
CA LEU A 163 4.24 -16.88 -11.38
C LEU A 163 4.79 -15.60 -12.02
N ALA A 164 4.08 -15.07 -13.01
CA ALA A 164 4.39 -13.76 -13.59
C ALA A 164 3.78 -12.63 -12.78
N ILE A 165 4.60 -11.65 -12.41
CA ILE A 165 4.21 -10.44 -11.67
C ILE A 165 4.54 -9.23 -12.55
N ILE A 166 3.55 -8.37 -12.77
CA ILE A 166 3.65 -7.21 -13.66
C ILE A 166 3.22 -5.97 -12.87
N PRO A 167 4.17 -5.20 -12.29
CA PRO A 167 3.88 -3.90 -11.69
C PRO A 167 3.34 -2.95 -12.76
N LEU A 168 2.19 -2.32 -12.51
CA LEU A 168 1.55 -1.41 -13.46
C LEU A 168 1.52 0.00 -12.90
N PHE A 169 2.22 0.94 -13.54
CA PHE A 169 2.18 2.36 -13.18
C PHE A 169 0.96 3.01 -13.84
N SER A 170 -0.21 2.65 -13.34
CA SER A 170 -1.50 3.13 -13.85
C SER A 170 -1.98 4.32 -13.03
N TRP A 171 -2.15 5.46 -13.69
CA TRP A 171 -2.69 6.67 -13.08
C TRP A 171 -4.17 6.84 -13.44
N TYR A 172 -4.88 7.63 -12.64
CA TYR A 172 -6.24 8.02 -12.93
C TYR A 172 -6.30 8.94 -14.15
N HIS A 173 -7.46 8.96 -14.80
CA HIS A 173 -7.77 9.88 -15.88
C HIS A 173 -9.05 10.63 -15.52
N GLU A 174 -9.08 11.93 -15.77
CA GLU A 174 -10.21 12.82 -15.42
C GLU A 174 -11.56 12.32 -15.95
N SER A 175 -11.56 11.55 -17.06
CA SER A 175 -12.79 10.98 -17.63
C SER A 175 -13.53 10.01 -16.71
N PHE A 176 -12.85 9.48 -15.68
CA PHE A 176 -13.44 8.65 -14.64
C PHE A 176 -14.04 9.45 -13.48
N ASP A 177 -13.72 10.75 -13.37
CA ASP A 177 -14.27 11.64 -12.34
C ASP A 177 -15.58 12.27 -12.83
N ARG A 178 -16.67 11.50 -12.69
CA ARG A 178 -18.02 11.90 -13.14
C ARG A 178 -18.95 12.30 -12.01
N GLU A 179 -18.48 12.15 -10.78
CA GLU A 179 -19.27 12.42 -9.59
C GLU A 179 -19.32 13.93 -9.34
N LYS A 180 -20.39 14.39 -8.69
CA LYS A 180 -20.49 15.82 -8.35
C LYS A 180 -19.63 16.11 -7.13
N ASP A 181 -18.95 17.24 -7.14
CA ASP A 181 -18.25 17.77 -5.98
C ASP A 181 -19.17 17.83 -4.75
N ILE A 182 -18.62 17.48 -3.60
CA ILE A 182 -19.33 17.52 -2.32
C ILE A 182 -19.38 18.99 -1.84
N PRO A 183 -20.57 19.61 -1.77
CA PRO A 183 -20.68 20.99 -1.33
C PRO A 183 -20.16 21.18 0.09
N GLY A 184 -19.40 22.25 0.34
CA GLY A 184 -18.90 22.60 1.67
C GLY A 184 -17.62 21.86 2.10
N ILE A 185 -17.11 20.92 1.30
CA ILE A 185 -15.80 20.31 1.52
C ILE A 185 -14.85 20.79 0.41
N ARG A 186 -13.80 21.51 0.79
CA ARG A 186 -12.77 21.93 -0.17
C ARG A 186 -11.76 20.80 -0.33
N ILE A 187 -12.00 19.93 -1.32
CA ILE A 187 -11.02 18.93 -1.74
C ILE A 187 -9.97 19.66 -2.60
N PRO A 188 -8.66 19.57 -2.29
CA PRO A 188 -7.63 20.13 -3.15
C PRO A 188 -7.75 19.54 -4.57
N SER A 189 -7.66 20.38 -5.61
CA SER A 189 -7.69 19.89 -6.99
C SER A 189 -6.53 18.92 -7.24
N LEU A 190 -6.72 18.00 -8.20
CA LEU A 190 -5.72 17.01 -8.61
C LEU A 190 -4.33 17.62 -8.88
N GLU A 191 -4.35 18.82 -9.48
CA GLU A 191 -3.18 19.66 -9.78
C GLU A 191 -2.38 20.09 -8.55
N LEU A 192 -2.97 20.11 -7.36
CA LEU A 192 -2.30 20.43 -6.09
C LEU A 192 -1.68 19.20 -5.41
N VAL A 193 -1.94 18.02 -5.95
CA VAL A 193 -1.73 16.74 -5.28
C VAL A 193 -0.63 15.95 -5.99
N ILE A 194 -0.66 15.86 -7.33
CA ILE A 194 0.46 15.32 -8.10
C ILE A 194 0.79 16.26 -9.27
N HIS A 195 2.01 16.80 -9.26
CA HIS A 195 2.52 17.69 -10.29
C HIS A 195 3.22 16.85 -11.35
N PHE A 196 2.45 16.13 -12.17
CA PHE A 196 3.07 15.32 -13.23
C PHE A 196 3.65 16.17 -14.35
N LEU A 197 3.02 17.29 -14.68
CA LEU A 197 3.51 18.27 -15.65
C LEU A 197 2.83 19.61 -15.31
N SER A 198 3.60 20.66 -15.03
CA SER A 198 3.10 22.00 -15.33
C SER A 198 2.84 22.01 -16.84
N PRO A 199 1.68 22.44 -17.35
CA PRO A 199 1.54 22.65 -18.78
C PRO A 199 2.67 23.61 -19.19
N CYS A 200 3.55 23.18 -20.09
CA CYS A 200 4.48 24.09 -20.73
C CYS A 200 3.64 25.25 -21.29
N MET A 201 3.82 26.45 -20.72
CA MET A 201 3.41 27.69 -21.37
C MET A 201 4.33 27.97 -22.55
#